data_AF-A0A5E4K1S3-F1
#
_entry.id   AF-A0A5E4K1S3-F1
#
_cell.length_a   1.000
_cell.length_b   1.000
_cell.length_c   1.000
_cell.angle_alpha   90.00
_cell.angle_beta   90.00
_cell.angle_gamma   90.00
#
_symmetry.space_group_name_H-M   'P 1'
#
loop_
_entity.id
_entity.type
_entity.pdbx_description
1 polymer ?
#
loop_
_entity_poly.entity_id
_entity_poly.type
_entity_poly.pdbx_seq_one_letter_code
_entity_poly.pdbx_strand_id
1 'polypeptide(L)' 'MTRLKSKDITKMNSDEKMKKIEELKFELVKSKGNAQKGSAKTKEIKKTIARILTLSRENKNSKVENHK' A
#
# COMPACT_ATOMS: atom_id res chain seq x y z
N MET A 1 -15.08 0.67 4.15
CA MET A 1 -13.78 0.65 3.46
C MET A 1 -13.19 -0.75 3.61
N THR A 2 -12.99 -1.47 2.51
CA THR A 2 -12.44 -2.82 2.56
C THR A 2 -10.95 -2.75 2.86
N ARG A 3 -10.55 -3.18 4.07
CA ARG A 3 -9.16 -3.21 4.52
C ARG A 3 -8.41 -4.29 3.76
N LEU A 4 -7.44 -3.93 2.91
CA LEU A 4 -6.58 -4.91 2.23
C LEU A 4 -5.87 -5.79 3.29
N LYS A 5 -6.02 -7.11 3.18
CA LYS A 5 -5.31 -8.06 4.03
C LYS A 5 -3.92 -8.29 3.46
N SER A 6 -2.95 -8.57 4.34
CA SER A 6 -1.58 -8.86 3.92
C SER A 6 -1.52 -10.03 2.93
N LYS A 7 -2.37 -11.05 3.11
CA LYS A 7 -2.47 -12.23 2.22
C LYS A 7 -2.86 -11.86 0.79
N ASP A 8 -3.66 -10.82 0.61
CA ASP A 8 -4.08 -10.37 -0.72
C ASP A 8 -2.95 -9.58 -1.37
N ILE A 9 -2.26 -8.74 -0.60
CA ILE A 9 -1.10 -7.98 -1.07
C ILE A 9 0.03 -8.92 -1.49
N THR A 10 0.31 -9.99 -0.75
CA THR A 10 1.39 -10.93 -1.10
C THR A 10 1.14 -11.64 -2.42
N LYS A 11 -0.12 -11.87 -2.79
CA LYS A 11 -0.51 -12.50 -4.06
C LYS A 11 -0.42 -11.55 -5.25
N MET A 12 -0.41 -10.24 -5.02
CA MET A 12 -0.28 -9.25 -6.09
C MET A 12 1.14 -9.26 -6.67
N ASN A 13 1.23 -9.12 -7.99
CA ASN A 13 2.49 -8.88 -8.67
C ASN A 13 2.98 -7.42 -8.44
N SER A 14 4.20 -7.12 -8.89
CA SER A 14 4.81 -5.80 -8.67
C SER A 14 3.99 -4.66 -9.29
N ASP A 15 3.44 -4.86 -10.48
CA ASP A 15 2.70 -3.84 -11.22
C ASP A 15 1.33 -3.58 -10.58
N GLU A 16 0.64 -4.64 -10.15
CA GLU A 16 -0.60 -4.56 -9.40
C GLU A 16 -0.41 -3.79 -8.08
N LYS A 17 0.69 -4.06 -7.37
CA LYS A 17 1.04 -3.32 -6.15
C LYS A 17 1.30 -1.84 -6.43
N MET A 18 2.02 -1.52 -7.51
CA MET A 18 2.26 -0.12 -7.89
C MET A 18 0.96 0.59 -8.29
N LYS A 19 0.13 -0.04 -9.13
CA LYS A 19 -1.17 0.50 -9.51
C LYS A 19 -2.06 0.74 -8.30
N LYS A 20 -2.07 -0.18 -7.34
CA LYS A 20 -2.81 -0.01 -6.08
C LYS A 20 -2.30 1.17 -5.25
N ILE A 21 -0.99 1.37 -5.20
CA ILE A 21 -0.39 2.52 -4.51
C ILE A 21 -0.81 3.84 -5.18
N GLU A 22 -0.79 3.91 -6.51
CA GLU A 22 -1.23 5.08 -7.29
C GLU A 22 -2.70 5.44 -7.00
N GLU A 23 -3.59 4.44 -7.04
CA GLU A 23 -5.01 4.60 -6.67
C GLU A 23 -5.17 5.15 -5.24
N LEU A 24 -4.46 4.57 -4.28
CA LEU A 24 -4.52 4.99 -2.88
C LEU A 24 -3.95 6.40 -2.67
N LYS A 25 -2.92 6.81 -3.41
CA LYS A 25 -2.40 8.19 -3.39
C LYS A 25 -3.43 9.18 -3.93
N PHE A 26 -4.12 8.83 -5.02
CA PHE A 26 -5.16 9.67 -5.59
C PHE A 26 -6.34 9.87 -4.61
N GLU A 27 -6.79 8.78 -3.97
CA GLU A 27 -7.78 8.85 -2.89
C GLU A 27 -7.29 9.68 -1.71
N LEU A 28 -6.00 9.59 -1.36
CA LEU A 28 -5.41 10.37 -0.29
C LEU A 28 -5.50 11.87 -0.60
N VAL A 29 -5.18 12.28 -1.82
CA VAL A 29 -5.26 13.68 -2.26
C VAL A 29 -6.69 14.19 -2.20
N LYS A 30 -7.65 13.44 -2.75
CA LYS A 30 -9.09 13.76 -2.65
C LYS A 30 -9.55 13.88 -1.19
N SER A 31 -9.08 12.98 -0.33
CA SER A 31 -9.47 12.98 1.09
C SER A 31 -8.90 14.20 1.85
N LYS A 32 -7.74 14.73 1.47
CA LYS A 32 -7.15 15.92 2.08
C LYS A 32 -7.89 17.20 1.72
N GLY A 33 -8.42 17.30 0.50
CA GLY A 33 -9.16 18.49 0.05
C GLY A 33 -10.48 18.72 0.80
N ASN A 34 -11.10 17.64 1.30
CA ASN A 34 -12.42 17.68 1.94
C ASN A 34 -12.39 17.40 3.45
N ALA A 35 -11.22 17.12 4.05
CA ALA A 35 -11.13 16.70 5.45
C ALA A 35 -10.53 17.78 6.36
N GLN A 36 -11.24 18.08 7.44
CA GLN A 36 -10.67 18.64 8.66
C GLN A 36 -9.41 17.83 9.04
N LYS A 37 -8.31 18.51 9.37
CA LYS A 37 -6.97 17.91 9.58
C LYS A 37 -7.06 16.58 10.35
N GLY A 38 -6.75 15.46 9.69
CA GLY A 38 -6.56 14.16 10.36
C GLY A 38 -7.73 13.17 10.33
N SER A 39 -8.56 13.15 9.29
CA SER A 39 -9.64 12.16 9.18
C SER A 39 -9.15 10.70 9.28
N ALA A 40 -9.93 9.84 9.93
CA ALA A 40 -9.66 8.40 10.07
C ALA A 40 -9.37 7.74 8.71
N LYS A 41 -10.08 8.16 7.66
CA LYS A 41 -9.88 7.72 6.27
C LYS A 41 -8.45 7.99 5.77
N THR A 42 -7.92 9.19 6.03
CA THR A 42 -6.54 9.55 5.66
C THR A 42 -5.53 8.62 6.35
N LYS A 43 -5.76 8.30 7.63
CA LYS A 43 -4.89 7.41 8.41
C LYS A 43 -4.92 5.97 7.87
N GLU A 44 -6.08 5.47 7.49
CA GLU A 44 -6.23 4.13 6.93
C GLU A 44 -5.58 3.98 5.57
N ILE A 45 -5.74 4.97 4.68
CA ILE A 45 -5.10 4.99 3.36
C ILE A 45 -3.58 4.95 3.51
N LYS A 46 -3.01 5.81 4.37
CA LYS A 46 -1.56 5.82 4.66
C LYS A 46 -1.05 4.48 5.19
N LYS A 47 -1.77 3.86 6.13
CA LYS A 47 -1.41 2.53 6.67
C LYS A 47 -1.44 1.46 5.59
N THR A 48 -2.39 1.52 4.68
CA THR A 48 -2.51 0.55 3.58
C THR A 48 -1.35 0.70 2.60
N ILE A 49 -0.98 1.92 2.20
CA ILE A 49 0.21 2.20 1.38
C ILE A 49 1.48 1.66 2.06
N ALA A 50 1.67 1.98 3.34
CA ALA A 50 2.84 1.51 4.09
C ALA A 50 2.94 -0.02 4.10
N ARG A 51 1.82 -0.72 4.32
CA ARG A 51 1.79 -2.19 4.32
C ARG A 51 2.13 -2.78 2.95
N ILE A 52 1.66 -2.18 1.85
CA ILE A 52 2.03 -2.61 0.50
C ILE A 52 3.53 -2.44 0.27
N LEU A 53 4.10 -1.28 0.66
CA LEU A 53 5.52 -0.99 0.50
C LEU A 53 6.41 -1.95 1.32
N THR A 54 6.03 -2.26 2.56
CA THR A 54 6.74 -3.22 3.40
C THR A 54 6.77 -4.60 2.77
N LEU A 55 5.62 -5.13 2.36
CA LEU A 55 5.52 -6.46 1.75
C LEU A 55 6.21 -6.54 0.38
N SER A 56 6.27 -5.43 -0.37
CA SER A 56 7.07 -5.33 -1.60
C SER A 56 8.58 -5.43 -1.34
N ARG A 57 9.05 -4.93 -0.19
CA ARG A 57 10.47 -4.99 0.20
C ARG A 57 10.88 -6.39 0.67
N GLU A 58 10.02 -7.07 1.43
CA GLU A 58 10.26 -8.45 1.91
C GLU A 58 10.44 -9.45 0.75
N ASN A 59 9.68 -9.29 -0.33
CA ASN A 59 9.82 -10.10 -1.56
C ASN A 59 11.11 -9.83 -2.35
N LYS A 60 11.74 -8.66 -2.17
CA LYS A 60 13.04 -8.36 -2.81
C LYS A 60 14.19 -8.98 -2.04
N ASN A 61 14.16 -8.97 -0.72
CA ASN A 61 15.24 -9.54 0.10
C ASN A 61 15.35 -11.07 -0.08
N SER A 62 14.22 -11.76 -0.14
CA SER A 62 14.16 -13.21 -0.35
C SER A 62 14.64 -13.68 -1.74
N LYS A 63 14.64 -12.81 -2.76
CA LYS A 63 15.23 -13.12 -4.07
C LYS A 63 16.74 -12.89 -4.12
N VAL A 64 17.28 -12.01 -3.28
CA VAL A 64 18.72 -11.68 -3.25
C VAL A 64 19.52 -12.73 -2.47
N GLU A 65 18.91 -13.44 -1.52
CA GLU A 65 19.57 -14.48 -0.73
C GLU A 65 19.74 -15.83 -1.47
N ASN A 66 18.98 -16.09 -2.53
CA ASN A 66 19.06 -17.34 -3.31
C ASN A 66 20.09 -17.30 -4.46
N HIS A 67 21.03 -16.34 -4.44
CA HIS A 67 22.08 -16.17 -5.47
C HIS A 67 23.48 -15.95 -4.86
N LYS A 68 23.68 -16.31 -3.59
CA LYS A 68 25.00 -16.44 -2.97
C LYS A 68 25.31 -17.90 -2.72
#